data_AF-A0A8I0BVA5-F1
#
_entry.id   AF-A0A8I0BVA5-F1
#
_cell.length_a   1.000
_cell.length_b   1.000
_cell.length_c   1.000
_cell.angle_alpha   90.00
_cell.angle_beta   90.00
_cell.angle_gamma   90.00
#
_symmetry.space_group_name_H-M   'P 1'
#
loop_
_entity.id
_entity.type
_entity.pdbx_description
1 polymer ?
#
loop_
_entity_poly.entity_id
_entity_poly.type
_entity_poly.pdbx_seq_one_letter_code
_entity_poly.pdbx_strand_id
1 'polypeptide(L)'
;MSQVQRRDSRRGGFTLIELMIAASIVGILAGFAIPNLQTIIYCARATDAAAEMEVVRIATLNYQADQLSWPAEAQAGVVPAGLDSYLPEGFTFTGGDGYQLDFERWTLPEGLPGDPNTTMLIGISVIADQDDLGNAIAEFLGGAIVFSVGNTHTTVIDRS
;
A
#
# COMPACT_ATOMS: atom_id res chain seq x y z
N MET A 1 63.76 -32.99 -31.82
CA MET A 1 62.82 -32.09 -32.54
C MET A 1 61.50 -32.10 -31.79
N SER A 2 61.18 -31.05 -31.02
CA SER A 2 59.79 -30.78 -30.62
C SER A 2 59.57 -29.27 -30.72
N GLN A 3 58.70 -28.88 -31.64
CA GLN A 3 58.25 -27.49 -31.81
C GLN A 3 57.12 -27.27 -30.80
N VAL A 4 57.38 -26.47 -29.77
CA VAL A 4 56.37 -26.04 -28.81
C VAL A 4 55.50 -24.98 -29.48
N GLN A 5 54.33 -25.38 -29.96
CA GLN A 5 53.38 -24.49 -30.61
C GLN A 5 52.66 -23.65 -29.53
N ARG A 6 53.11 -22.41 -29.33
CA ARG A 6 52.43 -21.45 -28.45
C ARG A 6 51.08 -21.09 -29.07
N ARG A 7 49.99 -21.41 -28.37
CA ARG A 7 48.65 -20.88 -28.68
C ARG A 7 48.66 -19.39 -28.36
N ASP A 8 48.53 -18.56 -29.39
CA ASP A 8 48.23 -17.13 -29.22
C ASP A 8 46.82 -17.00 -28.64
N SER A 9 46.75 -16.78 -27.33
CA SER A 9 45.53 -16.32 -26.68
C SER A 9 45.30 -14.87 -27.12
N ARG A 10 44.47 -14.67 -28.15
CA ARG A 10 43.94 -13.35 -28.51
C ARG A 10 43.16 -12.81 -27.30
N ARG A 11 43.83 -12.03 -26.45
CA ARG A 11 43.19 -11.24 -25.41
C ARG A 11 42.44 -10.10 -26.11
N GLY A 12 41.20 -10.36 -26.52
CA GLY A 12 40.28 -9.32 -26.95
C GLY A 12 39.81 -8.52 -25.74
N GLY A 13 40.26 -7.28 -25.61
CA GLY A 13 39.67 -6.32 -24.67
C GLY A 13 38.47 -5.63 -25.30
N PHE A 14 37.48 -5.26 -24.48
CA PHE A 14 36.37 -4.42 -24.91
C PHE A 14 36.86 -3.05 -25.40
N THR A 15 36.26 -2.55 -26.47
CA THR A 15 36.54 -1.20 -26.95
C THR A 15 35.77 -0.16 -26.14
N LEU A 16 36.32 1.05 -26.01
CA LEU A 16 35.64 2.16 -25.33
C LEU A 16 34.32 2.51 -26.04
N ILE A 17 34.26 2.36 -27.36
CA ILE A 17 33.05 2.58 -28.15
C ILE A 17 31.97 1.52 -27.89
N GLU A 18 32.33 0.24 -27.69
CA GLU A 18 31.36 -0.79 -27.28
C GLU A 18 30.73 -0.46 -25.93
N LEU A 19 31.52 -0.02 -24.96
CA LEU A 19 31.00 0.39 -23.66
C LEU A 19 30.07 1.60 -23.79
N MET A 20 30.43 2.59 -24.61
CA MET A 20 29.58 3.78 -24.84
C MET A 20 28.24 3.42 -25.48
N ILE A 21 28.24 2.59 -26.51
CA ILE A 21 26.99 2.17 -27.18
C ILE A 21 26.15 1.33 -26.22
N ALA A 22 26.75 0.39 -25.50
CA ALA A 22 26.05 -0.43 -24.52
C ALA A 22 25.39 0.42 -23.41
N ALA A 23 26.14 1.35 -22.81
CA ALA A 23 25.62 2.27 -21.80
C ALA A 23 24.51 3.17 -22.35
N SER A 24 24.62 3.60 -23.62
CA SER A 24 23.61 4.43 -24.27
C SER A 24 22.30 3.68 -24.48
N ILE A 25 22.36 2.42 -24.95
CA ILE A 25 21.17 1.57 -25.12
C ILE A 25 20.51 1.31 -23.77
N VAL A 26 21.28 0.93 -22.75
CA VAL A 26 20.74 0.70 -21.40
C VAL A 26 20.13 1.97 -20.83
N GLY A 27 20.75 3.14 -21.04
CA GLY A 27 20.19 4.43 -20.61
C GLY A 27 18.84 4.75 -21.24
N ILE A 28 18.68 4.50 -22.54
CA ILE A 28 17.40 4.69 -23.24
C ILE A 28 16.34 3.72 -22.70
N LEU A 29 16.68 2.44 -22.54
CA LEU A 29 15.76 1.43 -22.01
C LEU A 29 15.33 1.75 -20.57
N ALA A 30 16.29 2.13 -19.71
CA ALA A 30 16.02 2.51 -18.33
C ALA A 30 15.09 3.74 -18.24
N GLY A 31 15.26 4.72 -19.11
CA GLY A 31 14.42 5.92 -19.16
C GLY A 31 12.93 5.62 -19.40
N PHE A 32 12.61 4.63 -20.23
CA PHE A 32 11.22 4.20 -20.44
C PHE A 32 10.74 3.18 -19.38
N ALA A 33 11.61 2.29 -18.92
CA ALA A 33 11.22 1.19 -18.04
C ALA A 33 10.92 1.63 -16.61
N ILE A 34 11.70 2.56 -16.06
CA ILE A 34 11.55 3.02 -14.66
C ILE A 34 10.16 3.61 -14.35
N PRO A 35 9.63 4.60 -15.10
CA PRO A 35 8.34 5.19 -14.78
C PRO A 35 7.19 4.17 -14.90
N ASN A 36 7.24 3.29 -15.91
CA ASN A 36 6.23 2.25 -16.08
C ASN A 36 6.27 1.22 -14.92
N LEU A 37 7.46 0.86 -14.44
CA LEU A 37 7.60 -0.03 -13.30
C LEU A 37 7.03 0.61 -12.01
N GLN A 38 7.24 1.92 -11.81
CA GLN A 38 6.67 2.63 -10.66
C GLN A 38 5.14 2.56 -10.63
N THR A 39 4.48 2.80 -11.77
CA THR A 39 3.01 2.66 -11.87
C THR A 39 2.54 1.25 -11.48
N ILE A 40 3.20 0.21 -11.98
CA ILE A 40 2.85 -1.19 -11.66
C ILE A 40 3.00 -1.45 -10.16
N ILE A 41 4.07 -0.94 -9.53
CA ILE A 41 4.29 -1.07 -8.10
C ILE A 41 3.19 -0.37 -7.30
N TYR A 42 2.76 0.83 -7.71
CA TYR A 42 1.68 1.55 -7.02
C TYR A 42 0.34 0.83 -7.15
N CYS A 43 0.00 0.27 -8.32
CA CYS A 43 -1.20 -0.54 -8.48
C CYS A 43 -1.18 -1.80 -7.61
N ALA A 44 -0.03 -2.48 -7.52
CA ALA A 44 0.12 -3.64 -6.64
C ALA A 44 -0.08 -3.25 -5.16
N ARG A 45 0.59 -2.18 -4.71
CA ARG A 45 0.45 -1.66 -3.34
C ARG A 45 -0.98 -1.20 -3.03
N ALA A 46 -1.68 -0.60 -4.00
CA ALA A 46 -3.07 -0.21 -3.83
C ALA A 46 -4.00 -1.41 -3.63
N THR A 47 -3.72 -2.51 -4.35
CA THR A 47 -4.44 -3.78 -4.19
C THR A 47 -4.17 -4.39 -2.81
N ASP A 48 -2.91 -4.37 -2.36
CA ASP A 48 -2.53 -4.85 -1.03
C ASP A 48 -3.23 -4.04 0.07
N ALA A 49 -3.21 -2.71 -0.03
CA ALA A 49 -3.85 -1.82 0.94
C ALA A 49 -5.35 -2.11 1.07
N ALA A 50 -6.04 -2.27 -0.06
CA ALA A 50 -7.47 -2.58 -0.04
C ALA A 50 -7.76 -3.97 0.55
N ALA A 51 -6.90 -4.97 0.29
CA ALA A 51 -7.02 -6.28 0.89
C ALA A 51 -6.80 -6.24 2.41
N GLU A 52 -5.79 -5.50 2.87
CA GLU A 52 -5.51 -5.31 4.30
C GLU A 52 -6.65 -4.55 5.01
N MET A 53 -7.24 -3.53 4.37
CA MET A 53 -8.43 -2.85 4.89
C MET A 53 -9.61 -3.81 5.08
N GLU A 54 -9.82 -4.76 4.16
CA GLU A 54 -10.88 -5.77 4.30
C GLU A 54 -10.58 -6.76 5.43
N VAL A 55 -9.31 -7.14 5.64
CA VAL A 55 -8.90 -7.95 6.79
C VAL A 55 -9.22 -7.23 8.10
N VAL A 56 -8.88 -5.95 8.21
CA VAL A 56 -9.19 -5.13 9.40
C VAL A 56 -10.70 -5.00 9.58
N ARG A 57 -11.45 -4.80 8.51
CA ARG A 57 -12.92 -4.73 8.54
C ARG A 57 -13.53 -6.01 9.11
N ILE A 58 -13.12 -7.17 8.61
CA ILE A 58 -13.61 -8.47 9.12
C ILE A 58 -13.22 -8.66 10.59
N ALA A 59 -11.97 -8.36 10.95
CA ALA A 59 -11.50 -8.45 12.34
C ALA A 59 -12.31 -7.54 13.27
N THR A 60 -12.64 -6.33 12.84
CA THR A 60 -13.44 -5.37 13.60
C THR A 60 -14.87 -5.88 13.83
N LEU A 61 -15.49 -6.46 12.81
CA LEU A 61 -16.83 -7.06 12.93
C LEU A 61 -16.83 -8.26 13.89
N ASN A 62 -15.80 -9.10 13.85
CA ASN A 62 -15.65 -10.21 14.78
C ASN A 62 -15.44 -9.72 16.22
N TYR A 63 -14.60 -8.70 16.41
CA TYR A 63 -14.42 -8.07 17.71
C TYR A 63 -15.75 -7.54 18.26
N GLN A 64 -16.54 -6.86 17.43
CA GLN A 64 -17.84 -6.34 17.82
C GLN A 64 -18.82 -7.46 18.22
N ALA A 65 -18.83 -8.56 17.47
CA ALA A 65 -19.69 -9.71 17.75
C ALA A 65 -19.38 -10.35 19.11
N ASP A 66 -18.10 -10.42 19.48
CA ASP A 66 -17.64 -11.06 20.72
C ASP A 66 -17.67 -10.13 21.94
N GLN A 67 -17.27 -8.87 21.76
CA GLN A 67 -17.11 -7.89 22.85
C GLN A 67 -18.32 -6.96 23.00
N LEU A 68 -19.30 -7.03 22.10
CA LEU A 68 -20.49 -6.16 22.03
C LEU A 68 -20.15 -4.66 22.08
N SER A 69 -18.92 -4.31 21.67
CA SER A 69 -18.35 -2.98 21.68
C SER A 69 -17.33 -2.88 20.55
N TRP A 70 -17.02 -1.65 20.13
CA TRP A 70 -16.01 -1.43 19.09
C TRP A 70 -14.58 -1.40 19.67
N PRO A 71 -13.53 -1.64 18.87
CA PRO A 71 -12.14 -1.40 19.28
C PRO A 71 -11.89 0.07 19.57
N ALA A 72 -11.08 0.39 20.58
CA ALA A 72 -10.75 1.77 20.94
C ALA A 72 -9.99 2.48 19.81
N GLU A 73 -10.11 3.81 19.77
CA GLU A 73 -9.38 4.61 18.79
C GLU A 73 -7.87 4.43 18.97
N ALA A 74 -7.17 4.36 17.85
CA ALA A 74 -5.71 4.28 17.80
C ALA A 74 -5.13 5.47 17.04
N GLN A 75 -3.81 5.50 16.88
CA GLN A 75 -3.17 6.40 15.93
C GLN A 75 -2.92 5.64 14.64
N ALA A 76 -2.82 6.34 13.52
CA ALA A 76 -2.35 5.79 12.26
C ALA A 76 -1.12 4.89 12.43
N GLY A 77 -1.16 3.72 11.79
CA GLY A 77 -0.09 2.72 11.88
C GLY A 77 -0.10 1.86 13.14
N VAL A 78 -1.02 2.10 14.09
CA VAL A 78 -1.12 1.36 15.35
C VAL A 78 -2.36 0.48 15.35
N VAL A 79 -2.17 -0.80 15.66
CA VAL A 79 -3.29 -1.74 15.85
C VAL A 79 -4.08 -1.33 17.11
N PRO A 80 -5.41 -1.12 17.03
CA PRO A 80 -6.26 -0.91 18.20
C PRO A 80 -6.11 -1.99 19.25
N ALA A 81 -6.14 -1.60 20.53
CA ALA A 81 -6.00 -2.53 21.64
C ALA A 81 -7.10 -3.61 21.60
N GLY A 82 -6.70 -4.89 21.61
CA GLY A 82 -7.60 -6.04 21.60
C GLY A 82 -8.06 -6.48 20.20
N LEU A 83 -7.76 -5.71 19.15
CA LEU A 83 -8.04 -6.11 17.77
C LEU A 83 -7.00 -7.12 17.26
N ASP A 84 -5.81 -7.14 17.85
CA ASP A 84 -4.67 -8.00 17.50
C ASP A 84 -5.03 -9.49 17.51
N SER A 85 -5.89 -9.94 18.43
CA SER A 85 -6.32 -11.34 18.50
C SER A 85 -7.26 -11.79 17.36
N TYR A 86 -7.82 -10.83 16.61
CA TYR A 86 -8.73 -11.08 15.49
C TYR A 86 -8.04 -10.91 14.13
N LEU A 87 -6.77 -10.50 14.14
CA LEU A 87 -5.97 -10.28 12.95
C LEU A 87 -5.05 -11.49 12.67
N PRO A 88 -4.58 -11.66 11.42
CA PRO A 88 -3.57 -12.66 11.09
C PRO A 88 -2.28 -12.46 11.91
N GLU A 89 -1.54 -13.55 12.14
CA GLU A 89 -0.26 -13.48 12.85
C GLU A 89 0.72 -12.56 12.13
N GLY A 90 1.31 -11.61 12.87
CA GLY A 90 2.26 -10.64 12.34
C GLY A 90 1.65 -9.50 11.53
N PHE A 91 0.32 -9.37 11.52
CA PHE A 91 -0.35 -8.25 10.84
C PHE A 91 0.02 -6.91 11.48
N THR A 92 0.33 -5.92 10.64
CA THR A 92 0.67 -4.56 11.07
C THR A 92 -0.17 -3.53 10.32
N PHE A 93 -0.45 -2.39 10.93
CA PHE A 93 -1.15 -1.28 10.28
C PHE A 93 -0.21 -0.42 9.43
N THR A 94 0.98 -0.92 9.11
CA THR A 94 1.96 -0.28 8.24
C THR A 94 2.21 -1.19 7.04
N GLY A 95 1.72 -0.79 5.86
CA GLY A 95 1.87 -1.53 4.62
C GLY A 95 3.24 -1.29 3.99
N GLY A 96 4.30 -1.77 4.65
CA GLY A 96 5.69 -1.49 4.27
C GLY A 96 6.00 0.01 4.16
N ASP A 97 6.85 0.40 3.20
CA ASP A 97 7.26 1.78 2.95
C ASP A 97 6.31 2.52 1.97
N GLY A 98 5.01 2.64 2.27
CA GLY A 98 4.13 3.39 1.37
C GLY A 98 2.77 3.81 1.89
N TYR A 99 2.19 3.09 2.85
CA TYR A 99 0.92 3.51 3.45
C TYR A 99 0.78 3.01 4.89
N GLN A 100 -0.08 3.69 5.62
CA GLN A 100 -0.52 3.30 6.95
C GLN A 100 -2.03 3.12 6.96
N LEU A 101 -2.50 2.14 7.72
CA LEU A 101 -3.91 1.99 8.04
C LEU A 101 -4.19 2.75 9.33
N ASP A 102 -5.38 3.33 9.43
CA ASP A 102 -5.86 4.00 10.63
C ASP A 102 -7.28 3.56 10.94
N PHE A 103 -7.49 3.01 12.12
CA PHE A 103 -8.81 2.62 12.57
C PHE A 103 -9.52 3.87 13.09
N GLU A 104 -10.70 4.14 12.56
CA GLU A 104 -11.44 5.36 12.84
C GLU A 104 -12.72 5.04 13.62
N ARG A 105 -12.90 5.75 14.72
CA ARG A 105 -14.13 5.82 15.50
C ARG A 105 -14.50 7.29 15.66
N TRP A 106 -15.38 7.75 14.79
CA TRP A 106 -15.90 9.09 14.88
C TRP A 106 -17.18 9.13 15.70
N THR A 107 -17.18 10.01 16.70
CA THR A 107 -18.39 10.37 17.43
C THR A 107 -18.96 11.65 16.80
N LEU A 108 -20.26 11.64 16.49
CA LEU A 108 -20.99 12.72 15.84
C LEU A 108 -22.06 13.25 16.81
N PRO A 109 -21.75 14.25 17.65
CA PRO A 109 -22.68 14.76 18.67
C PRO A 109 -23.97 15.34 18.08
N GLU A 110 -23.90 15.89 16.87
CA GLU A 110 -25.03 16.47 16.14
C GLU A 110 -25.70 15.46 15.19
N GLY A 111 -25.18 14.23 15.14
CA GLY A 111 -25.56 13.20 14.18
C GLY A 111 -25.00 13.43 12.78
N LEU A 112 -25.12 12.43 11.91
CA LEU A 112 -24.69 12.54 10.51
C LEU A 112 -25.60 13.53 9.75
N PRO A 113 -25.05 14.45 8.93
CA PRO A 113 -25.86 15.31 8.09
C PRO A 113 -26.81 14.50 7.19
N GLY A 114 -28.11 14.72 7.33
CA GLY A 114 -29.15 13.96 6.60
C GLY A 114 -29.64 12.69 7.30
N ASP A 115 -28.94 12.21 8.33
CA ASP A 115 -29.39 11.15 9.24
C ASP A 115 -28.94 11.45 10.68
N PRO A 116 -29.68 12.31 11.40
CA PRO A 116 -29.28 12.76 12.74
C PRO A 116 -29.29 11.66 13.80
N ASN A 117 -29.81 10.46 13.48
CA ASN A 117 -29.78 9.33 14.40
C ASN A 117 -28.45 8.58 14.39
N THR A 118 -27.65 8.74 13.32
CA THR A 118 -26.30 8.16 13.26
C THR A 118 -25.36 9.04 14.07
N THR A 119 -24.97 8.59 15.26
CA THR A 119 -24.13 9.34 16.20
C THR A 119 -22.71 8.79 16.30
N MET A 120 -22.44 7.65 15.67
CA MET A 120 -21.12 7.05 15.59
C MET A 120 -20.88 6.43 14.22
N LEU A 121 -19.66 6.61 13.72
CA LEU A 121 -19.15 5.94 12.52
C LEU A 121 -17.90 5.15 12.89
N ILE A 122 -17.85 3.92 12.38
CA ILE A 122 -16.66 3.09 12.44
C ILE A 122 -16.12 2.95 11.03
N GLY A 123 -14.82 3.19 10.86
CA GLY A 123 -14.17 3.17 9.57
C GLY A 123 -12.75 2.64 9.65
N ILE A 124 -12.19 2.42 8.47
CA ILE A 124 -10.76 2.15 8.27
C ILE A 124 -10.27 3.10 7.19
N SER A 125 -9.28 3.90 7.54
CA SER A 125 -8.58 4.81 6.65
C SER A 125 -7.30 4.16 6.16
N VAL A 126 -6.94 4.43 4.91
CA VAL A 126 -5.59 4.22 4.40
C VAL A 126 -4.98 5.58 4.09
N ILE A 127 -3.77 5.81 4.59
CA ILE A 127 -3.00 7.04 4.48
C ILE A 127 -1.76 6.72 3.66
N ALA A 128 -1.70 7.21 2.43
CA ALA A 128 -0.56 6.97 1.54
C ALA A 128 0.52 8.05 1.68
N ASP A 129 1.79 7.64 1.65
CA ASP A 129 2.93 8.55 1.77
C ASP A 129 3.15 9.43 0.53
N GLN A 130 2.66 8.99 -0.63
CA GLN A 130 2.88 9.61 -1.94
C GLN A 130 1.59 9.79 -2.72
N ASP A 131 1.44 10.92 -3.41
CA ASP A 131 0.24 11.26 -4.18
C ASP A 131 -0.12 10.20 -5.24
N ASP A 132 0.88 9.66 -5.95
CA ASP A 132 0.66 8.63 -6.98
C ASP A 132 0.06 7.34 -6.39
N LEU A 133 0.49 6.95 -5.20
CA LEU A 133 -0.06 5.79 -4.50
C LEU A 133 -1.45 6.09 -3.95
N GLY A 134 -1.67 7.28 -3.38
CA GLY A 134 -2.99 7.73 -2.94
C GLY A 134 -4.00 7.70 -4.08
N ASN A 135 -3.63 8.23 -5.25
CA ASN A 135 -4.46 8.19 -6.45
C ASN A 135 -4.75 6.76 -6.92
N ALA A 136 -3.75 5.88 -6.92
CA ALA A 136 -3.95 4.47 -7.28
C ALA A 136 -4.89 3.74 -6.31
N ILE A 137 -4.77 4.02 -5.01
CA ILE A 137 -5.67 3.52 -3.97
C ILE A 137 -7.09 4.05 -4.18
N ALA A 138 -7.25 5.36 -4.43
CA ALA A 138 -8.55 5.98 -4.68
C ALA A 138 -9.24 5.37 -5.91
N GLU A 139 -8.50 5.16 -7.00
CA GLU A 139 -9.00 4.52 -8.21
C GLU A 139 -9.47 3.09 -7.94
N PHE A 140 -8.70 2.33 -7.16
CA PHE A 140 -9.06 0.97 -6.78
C PHE A 140 -10.29 0.92 -5.85
N LEU A 141 -10.35 1.83 -4.86
CA LEU A 141 -11.41 1.89 -3.86
C LEU A 141 -12.70 2.54 -4.37
N GLY A 142 -12.70 3.24 -5.50
CA GLY A 142 -13.77 4.13 -6.00
C GLY A 142 -15.19 3.55 -6.16
N GLY A 143 -15.42 2.28 -5.83
CA GLY A 143 -16.74 1.66 -5.70
C GLY A 143 -17.26 1.49 -4.26
N ALA A 144 -16.40 1.60 -3.24
CA ALA A 144 -16.77 1.58 -1.83
C ALA A 144 -17.11 2.99 -1.35
N ILE A 145 -17.88 3.14 -0.27
CA ILE A 145 -18.16 4.47 0.32
C ILE A 145 -16.85 4.99 0.89
N VAL A 146 -16.18 5.88 0.15
CA VAL A 146 -14.90 6.47 0.54
C VAL A 146 -15.06 7.95 0.88
N PHE A 147 -14.79 8.32 2.14
CA PHE A 147 -14.45 9.71 2.46
C PHE A 147 -12.98 9.91 2.10
N SER A 148 -12.68 10.87 1.23
CA SER A 148 -11.30 11.13 0.79
C SER A 148 -10.88 12.54 1.17
N VAL A 149 -9.75 12.66 1.86
CA VAL A 149 -9.11 13.94 2.19
C VAL A 149 -7.62 13.84 1.85
N GLY A 150 -7.21 14.49 0.77
CA GLY A 150 -5.85 14.36 0.25
C GLY A 150 -5.51 12.91 -0.07
N ASN A 151 -4.46 12.40 0.59
CA ASN A 151 -3.96 11.04 0.45
C ASN A 151 -4.58 10.03 1.43
N THR A 152 -5.59 10.45 2.17
CA THR A 152 -6.31 9.60 3.13
C THR A 152 -7.65 9.19 2.54
N HIS A 153 -7.89 7.88 2.49
CA HIS A 153 -9.11 7.28 1.95
C HIS A 153 -9.75 6.38 3.01
N THR A 154 -10.94 6.76 3.48
CA THR A 154 -11.64 6.05 4.55
C THR A 154 -12.84 5.28 4.04
N THR A 155 -12.89 3.98 4.32
CA THR A 155 -14.09 3.16 4.08
C THR A 155 -14.87 2.97 5.37
N VAL A 156 -16.19 3.22 5.31
CA VAL A 156 -17.09 3.02 6.46
C VAL A 156 -17.40 1.54 6.64
N ILE A 157 -17.19 1.04 7.86
CA ILE A 157 -17.50 -0.32 8.30
C ILE A 157 -18.93 -0.38 8.85
N ASP A 158 -19.29 0.54 9.74
CA ASP A 158 -20.60 0.59 10.39
C ASP A 158 -21.06 2.02 10.70
N ARG A 159 -22.38 2.19 10.80
CA ARG A 159 -23.07 3.41 11.22
C ARG A 159 -24.09 3.08 12.29
N SER A 160 -24.03 3.77 13.43
CA SER A 160 -24.93 3.53 14.57
C SER A 160 -25.33 4.82 15.28
#